data_AF-A0AAJ2FBH6-F1
#
_entry.id   AF-A0AAJ2FBH6-F1
#
_cell.length_a   1.000
_cell.length_b   1.000
_cell.length_c   1.000
_cell.angle_alpha   90.00
_cell.angle_beta   90.00
_cell.angle_gamma   90.00
#
_symmetry.space_group_name_H-M   'P 1'
#
loop_
_entity.id
_entity.type
_entity.pdbx_description
1 polymer ?
#
loop_
_entity_poly.entity_id
_entity_poly.type
_entity_poly.pdbx_seq_one_letter_code
_entity_poly.pdbx_strand_id
1 'polypeptide(L)'
;MTKNNIILTITLLSLSIGLLYFLTKKSEGKTEIYVKETKKTYSFGASFNPTKMPRITSYLNNYLASEGGFNISQNFDEEIVLKDKTTFQLETSAGEITITADKRNNAVLSIERIRKMGLEIKDLIAQ
;
A
#
# COMPACT_ATOMS: atom_id res chain seq x y z
N MET A 1 -11.00 29.26 49.53
CA MET A 1 -10.52 28.89 48.19
C MET A 1 -10.81 30.05 47.25
N THR A 2 -9.80 30.82 46.86
CA THR A 2 -9.96 32.07 46.10
C THR A 2 -10.29 31.79 44.64
N LYS A 3 -11.12 32.62 43.99
CA LYS A 3 -11.52 32.50 42.56
C LYS A 3 -10.33 32.22 41.62
N ASN A 4 -9.14 32.74 41.96
CA ASN A 4 -7.92 32.54 41.20
C ASN A 4 -7.44 31.08 41.16
N ASN A 5 -7.68 30.29 42.21
CA ASN A 5 -7.28 28.87 42.25
C ASN A 5 -8.20 28.00 41.37
N ILE A 6 -9.45 28.43 41.14
CA ILE A 6 -10.39 27.76 40.24
C ILE A 6 -10.05 28.07 38.77
N ILE A 7 -9.66 29.30 38.46
CA ILE A 7 -9.27 29.69 37.10
C ILE A 7 -7.98 28.95 36.67
N LEU A 8 -6.99 28.84 37.55
CA LEU A 8 -5.73 28.15 37.29
C LEU A 8 -5.89 26.64 37.05
N THR A 9 -6.86 26.01 37.72
CA THR A 9 -7.11 24.57 37.56
C THR A 9 -7.82 24.24 36.24
N ILE A 10 -8.75 25.09 35.80
CA ILE A 10 -9.43 24.93 34.51
C ILE A 10 -8.46 25.11 33.34
N THR A 11 -7.55 26.09 33.40
CA THR A 11 -6.54 26.29 32.35
C THR A 11 -5.59 25.10 32.23
N LEU A 12 -5.09 24.55 33.35
CA LEU A 12 -4.24 23.35 33.30
C LEU A 12 -4.95 22.13 32.69
N LEU A 13 -6.24 21.95 32.98
CA LEU A 13 -7.02 20.82 32.47
C LEU A 13 -7.30 20.94 30.96
N SER A 14 -7.54 22.16 30.46
CA SER A 14 -7.73 22.40 29.02
C SER A 14 -6.46 22.16 28.20
N LEU A 15 -5.30 22.48 28.77
CA LEU A 15 -4.00 22.30 28.12
C LEU A 15 -3.61 20.82 28.00
N SER A 16 -3.92 20.02 29.02
CA SER A 16 -3.62 18.58 29.03
C SER A 16 -4.47 17.79 28.03
N ILE A 17 -5.75 18.16 27.85
CA ILE A 17 -6.64 17.55 26.85
C ILE A 17 -6.16 17.86 25.43
N GLY A 18 -5.73 19.10 25.17
CA GLY A 18 -5.14 19.49 23.89
C GLY A 18 -3.87 18.70 23.57
N LEU A 19 -2.97 18.52 24.54
CA LEU A 19 -1.74 17.73 24.36
C LEU A 19 -2.02 16.26 24.04
N LEU A 20 -3.01 15.64 24.68
CA LEU A 20 -3.41 14.25 24.39
C LEU A 20 -3.91 14.09 22.95
N TYR A 21 -4.64 15.06 22.41
CA TYR A 21 -5.15 15.02 21.03
C TYR A 21 -4.03 15.12 19.99
N PHE A 22 -2.99 15.92 20.26
CA PHE A 22 -1.84 16.05 19.37
C PHE A 22 -0.90 14.82 19.43
N LEU A 23 -0.76 14.17 20.58
CA LEU A 23 0.07 12.97 20.74
C LEU A 23 -0.52 11.73 20.05
N THR A 24 -1.83 11.70 19.78
CA THR A 24 -2.47 10.60 19.03
C THR A 24 -2.38 10.72 17.51
N LYS A 25 -1.83 11.82 16.99
CA LYS A 25 -1.67 12.00 15.54
C LYS A 25 -0.46 11.20 15.05
N LYS A 26 -0.67 9.89 14.83
CA LYS A 26 0.30 8.96 14.23
C LYS A 26 0.82 9.57 12.93
N SER A 27 2.15 9.69 12.77
CA SER A 27 2.70 10.21 11.52
C SER A 27 2.25 9.30 10.38
N GLU A 28 1.64 9.89 9.36
CA GLU A 28 1.40 9.19 8.11
C GLU A 28 2.78 8.88 7.53
N GLY A 29 3.15 7.60 7.51
CA GLY A 29 4.39 7.14 6.88
C GLY A 29 4.47 7.69 5.46
N LYS A 30 5.65 8.16 5.05
CA LYS A 30 5.85 8.68 3.69
C LYS A 30 5.43 7.62 2.69
N THR A 31 4.59 8.02 1.75
CA THR A 31 4.22 7.20 0.61
C THR A 31 5.17 7.51 -0.53
N GLU A 32 5.82 6.48 -1.05
CA GLU A 32 6.71 6.55 -2.20
C GLU A 32 6.20 5.59 -3.26
N ILE A 33 6.09 6.04 -4.51
CA ILE A 33 5.65 5.22 -5.64
C ILE A 33 6.68 5.38 -6.74
N TYR A 34 7.13 4.27 -7.29
CA TYR A 34 8.06 4.26 -8.39
C TYR A 34 7.56 3.37 -9.53
N VAL A 35 7.77 3.84 -10.75
CA VAL A 35 7.54 3.07 -11.97
C VAL A 35 8.84 3.10 -12.74
N LYS A 36 9.39 1.92 -13.02
CA LYS A 36 10.60 1.77 -13.81
C LYS A 36 10.26 0.97 -15.05
N GLU A 37 10.42 1.62 -16.20
CA GLU A 37 10.14 1.00 -17.48
C GLU A 37 11.40 0.98 -18.34
N THR A 38 11.79 -0.22 -18.77
CA THR A 38 12.91 -0.43 -19.69
C THR A 38 12.41 -1.08 -20.98
N LYS A 39 13.31 -1.29 -21.94
CA LYS A 39 12.98 -2.09 -23.14
C LYS A 39 12.61 -3.54 -22.81
N LYS A 40 13.11 -4.07 -21.69
CA LYS A 40 12.95 -5.49 -21.31
C LYS A 40 11.91 -5.68 -20.22
N THR A 41 11.72 -4.71 -19.34
CA THR A 41 10.94 -4.89 -18.11
C THR A 41 10.00 -3.73 -17.86
N TYR A 42 8.90 -4.06 -17.20
CA TYR A 42 8.05 -3.13 -16.49
C TYR A 42 8.15 -3.47 -14.99
N SER A 43 8.40 -2.47 -14.16
CA SER A 43 8.38 -2.61 -12.70
C SER A 43 7.56 -1.49 -12.08
N PHE A 44 6.62 -1.86 -11.22
CA PHE A 44 5.91 -0.96 -10.33
C PHE A 44 6.33 -1.29 -8.90
N GLY A 45 6.53 -0.28 -8.07
CA GLY A 45 6.59 -0.52 -6.63
C GLY A 45 6.15 0.68 -5.83
N ALA A 46 5.82 0.40 -4.57
CA ALA A 46 5.40 1.42 -3.64
C ALA A 46 5.79 1.06 -2.20
N SER A 47 6.17 2.08 -1.44
CA SER A 47 6.33 2.04 0.01
C SER A 47 5.27 2.93 0.64
N PHE A 48 4.59 2.46 1.68
CA PHE A 48 3.42 3.10 2.26
C PHE A 48 3.18 2.65 3.70
N ASN A 49 2.21 3.27 4.39
CA ASN A 49 1.85 2.87 5.76
C ASN A 49 1.37 1.40 5.79
N PRO A 50 1.99 0.50 6.58
CA PRO A 50 1.59 -0.91 6.66
C PRO A 50 0.12 -1.15 6.97
N THR A 51 -0.59 -0.20 7.59
CA THR A 51 -2.04 -0.31 7.83
C THR A 51 -2.88 -0.41 6.55
N LYS A 52 -2.33 -0.03 5.39
CA LYS A 52 -3.02 -0.17 4.09
C LYS A 52 -2.86 -1.56 3.48
N MET A 53 -1.96 -2.39 4.01
CA MET A 53 -1.67 -3.71 3.46
C MET A 53 -2.89 -4.63 3.37
N PRO A 54 -3.78 -4.75 4.39
CA PRO A 54 -4.95 -5.62 4.29
C PRO A 54 -5.88 -5.28 3.13
N ARG A 55 -5.97 -3.99 2.78
CA ARG A 55 -6.78 -3.52 1.64
C ARG A 55 -6.14 -3.93 0.31
N ILE A 56 -4.81 -3.81 0.20
CA ILE A 56 -4.05 -4.15 -0.99
C ILE A 56 -4.04 -5.67 -1.22
N THR A 57 -3.80 -6.47 -0.19
CA THR A 57 -3.84 -7.93 -0.31
C THR A 57 -5.25 -8.43 -0.65
N SER A 58 -6.29 -7.84 -0.05
CA SER A 58 -7.68 -8.14 -0.43
C SER A 58 -7.98 -7.81 -1.90
N TYR A 59 -7.52 -6.64 -2.38
CA TYR A 59 -7.63 -6.28 -3.78
C TYR A 59 -6.92 -7.29 -4.69
N LEU A 60 -5.66 -7.64 -4.40
CA LEU A 60 -4.89 -8.60 -5.20
C LEU A 60 -5.54 -9.98 -5.24
N ASN A 61 -5.99 -10.48 -4.09
CA ASN A 61 -6.69 -11.77 -4.02
C ASN A 61 -7.98 -11.76 -4.84
N ASN A 62 -8.76 -10.68 -4.78
CA ASN A 62 -9.97 -10.55 -5.61
C ASN A 62 -9.64 -10.43 -7.09
N TYR A 63 -8.64 -9.62 -7.44
CA TYR A 63 -8.19 -9.41 -8.82
C TYR A 63 -7.70 -10.70 -9.46
N LEU A 64 -7.00 -11.55 -8.69
CA LEU A 64 -6.39 -12.79 -9.16
C LEU A 64 -7.24 -14.04 -8.90
N ALA A 65 -8.39 -13.92 -8.23
CA ALA A 65 -9.25 -15.06 -7.90
C ALA A 65 -9.67 -15.87 -9.14
N SER A 66 -10.01 -15.19 -10.24
CA SER A 66 -10.38 -15.84 -11.50
C SER A 66 -9.19 -16.42 -12.27
N GLU A 67 -7.96 -16.06 -11.91
CA GLU A 67 -6.75 -16.36 -12.68
C GLU A 67 -5.94 -17.54 -12.15
N GLY A 68 -6.27 -18.06 -10.97
CA GLY A 68 -5.52 -19.19 -10.40
C GLY A 68 -5.75 -19.50 -8.93
N GLY A 69 -6.56 -18.70 -8.22
CA GLY A 69 -6.84 -18.94 -6.80
C GLY A 69 -5.62 -18.69 -5.90
N PHE A 70 -4.85 -17.65 -6.20
CA PHE A 70 -3.71 -17.22 -5.40
C PHE A 70 -4.14 -16.72 -4.02
N ASN A 71 -3.33 -16.97 -3.00
CA ASN A 71 -3.52 -16.46 -1.65
C ASN A 71 -2.37 -15.51 -1.28
N ILE A 72 -2.46 -14.29 -1.79
CA ILE A 72 -1.50 -13.22 -1.53
C ILE A 72 -1.61 -12.80 -0.07
N SER A 73 -0.49 -12.91 0.64
CA SER A 73 -0.35 -12.53 2.04
C SER A 73 0.46 -11.23 2.19
N GLN A 74 0.72 -10.78 3.42
CA GLN A 74 1.61 -9.63 3.65
C GLN A 74 3.07 -9.92 3.30
N ASN A 75 3.51 -11.17 3.44
CA ASN A 75 4.86 -11.61 3.08
C ASN A 75 4.71 -12.62 1.94
N PHE A 76 4.77 -12.12 0.72
CA PHE A 76 4.58 -12.88 -0.49
C PHE A 76 5.72 -12.54 -1.44
N ASP A 77 6.37 -13.54 -2.03
CA ASP A 77 7.48 -13.36 -2.96
C ASP A 77 7.49 -14.55 -3.91
N GLU A 78 6.64 -14.49 -4.93
CA GLU A 78 6.51 -15.57 -5.89
C GLU A 78 6.28 -15.04 -7.31
N GLU A 79 6.67 -15.87 -8.29
CA GLU A 79 6.27 -15.68 -9.67
C GLU A 79 4.81 -16.11 -9.83
N ILE A 80 3.97 -15.19 -10.29
CA ILE A 80 2.58 -15.44 -10.63
C ILE A 80 2.49 -15.80 -12.11
N VAL A 81 1.83 -16.92 -12.39
CA VAL A 81 1.50 -17.36 -13.76
C VAL A 81 -0.01 -17.42 -13.92
N LEU A 82 -0.57 -16.52 -14.73
CA LEU A 82 -2.01 -16.46 -14.98
C LEU A 82 -2.45 -17.48 -16.04
N LYS A 83 -3.77 -17.70 -16.18
CA LYS A 83 -4.33 -18.68 -17.14
C LYS A 83 -3.92 -18.42 -18.59
N ASP A 84 -3.76 -17.16 -18.95
CA ASP A 84 -3.30 -16.74 -20.28
C ASP A 84 -1.77 -16.80 -20.45
N LYS A 85 -1.07 -17.44 -19.50
CA LYS A 85 0.39 -17.57 -19.42
C LYS A 85 1.13 -16.25 -19.20
N THR A 86 0.44 -15.19 -18.79
CA THR A 86 1.11 -13.97 -18.32
C THR A 86 1.92 -14.29 -17.06
N THR A 87 3.19 -13.91 -17.04
CA THR A 87 4.09 -14.12 -15.90
C THR A 87 4.62 -12.81 -15.33
N PHE A 88 4.63 -12.71 -14.00
CA PHE A 88 5.22 -11.57 -13.29
C PHE A 88 5.62 -11.95 -11.86
N GLN A 89 6.67 -11.33 -11.35
CA GLN A 89 7.03 -11.40 -9.93
C GLN A 89 6.13 -10.47 -9.12
N LEU A 90 5.59 -10.98 -8.01
CA LEU A 90 4.90 -10.19 -7.01
C LEU A 90 5.61 -10.35 -5.67
N GLU A 91 6.08 -9.24 -5.14
CA GLU A 91 6.69 -9.15 -3.83
C GLU A 91 5.84 -8.22 -2.95
N THR A 92 5.51 -8.67 -1.74
CA THR A 92 4.86 -7.87 -0.71
C THR A 92 5.59 -8.04 0.61
N SER A 93 5.74 -6.95 1.34
CA SER A 93 6.24 -6.93 2.71
C SER A 93 5.43 -5.93 3.54
N ALA A 94 5.71 -5.77 4.82
CA ALA A 94 5.02 -4.80 5.68
C ALA A 94 5.14 -3.35 5.17
N GLY A 95 4.15 -2.88 4.41
CA GLY A 95 4.14 -1.52 3.86
C GLY A 95 4.88 -1.38 2.53
N GLU A 96 5.21 -2.47 1.85
CA GLU A 96 5.84 -2.42 0.53
C GLU A 96 5.19 -3.41 -0.43
N ILE A 97 5.20 -3.04 -1.71
CA ILE A 97 4.79 -3.90 -2.81
C ILE A 97 5.67 -3.64 -4.03
N THR A 98 6.05 -4.70 -4.72
CA THR A 98 6.76 -4.64 -5.99
C THR A 98 6.12 -5.63 -6.97
N ILE A 99 5.89 -5.18 -8.19
CA ILE A 99 5.41 -5.99 -9.31
C ILE A 99 6.40 -5.83 -10.45
N THR A 100 6.98 -6.93 -10.93
CA THR A 100 7.94 -6.91 -12.04
C THR A 100 7.56 -7.90 -13.13
N ALA A 101 7.50 -7.42 -14.38
CA ALA A 101 7.17 -8.24 -15.54
C ALA A 101 8.21 -8.08 -16.66
N ASP A 102 8.64 -9.20 -17.25
CA ASP A 102 9.49 -9.21 -18.45
C ASP A 102 8.61 -9.06 -19.70
N LYS A 103 8.82 -7.97 -20.44
CA LYS A 103 8.11 -7.63 -21.68
C LYS A 103 8.45 -8.56 -22.84
N ARG A 104 9.55 -9.30 -22.75
CA ARG A 104 9.96 -10.27 -23.78
C ARG A 104 9.23 -11.60 -23.63
N ASN A 105 8.76 -11.89 -22.42
CA ASN A 105 8.05 -13.13 -22.09
C ASN A 105 6.52 -12.96 -22.09
N ASN A 106 6.05 -11.71 -22.13
CA ASN A 106 4.64 -11.37 -22.03
C ASN A 106 4.15 -10.62 -23.27
N ALA A 107 2.89 -10.85 -23.66
CA ALA A 107 2.25 -10.05 -24.69
C ALA A 107 2.09 -8.59 -24.22
N VAL A 108 2.02 -7.67 -25.18
CA VAL A 108 1.83 -6.23 -24.87
C VAL A 108 0.58 -6.00 -24.02
N LEU A 109 -0.53 -6.67 -24.34
CA LEU A 109 -1.77 -6.57 -23.58
C LEU A 109 -1.63 -7.07 -22.12
N SER A 110 -0.81 -8.10 -21.90
CA SER A 110 -0.50 -8.59 -20.55
C SER A 110 0.26 -7.53 -19.73
N ILE A 111 1.22 -6.85 -20.35
CA ILE A 111 1.96 -5.75 -19.71
C ILE A 111 1.03 -4.57 -19.40
N GLU A 112 0.11 -4.22 -20.30
CA GLU A 112 -0.90 -3.18 -20.03
C GLU A 112 -1.82 -3.55 -18.86
N ARG A 113 -2.24 -4.81 -18.76
CA ARG A 113 -3.03 -5.29 -17.62
C ARG A 113 -2.27 -5.15 -16.30
N ILE A 114 -0.99 -5.53 -16.28
CA ILE A 114 -0.12 -5.39 -15.11
C ILE A 114 0.10 -3.90 -14.76
N ARG A 115 0.24 -3.03 -15.76
CA ARG A 115 0.32 -1.58 -15.54
C ARG A 115 -0.95 -1.05 -14.88
N LYS A 116 -2.12 -1.47 -15.37
CA LYS A 116 -3.42 -1.09 -14.78
C LYS A 116 -3.53 -1.55 -13.32
N MET A 117 -3.09 -2.77 -13.01
CA MET A 117 -3.04 -3.28 -11.64
C MET A 117 -2.17 -2.38 -10.73
N GLY A 118 -0.99 -1.96 -11.20
CA GLY A 118 -0.15 -1.00 -10.46
C GLY A 118 -0.82 0.35 -10.23
N LEU A 119 -1.57 0.87 -11.21
CA LEU A 119 -2.33 2.12 -11.06
C LEU A 119 -3.45 1.99 -10.02
N GLU A 120 -4.20 0.88 -10.03
CA GLU A 120 -5.25 0.63 -9.05
C GLU A 120 -4.68 0.50 -7.63
N ILE A 121 -3.51 -0.13 -7.47
CA ILE A 121 -2.79 -0.19 -6.18
C ILE A 121 -2.38 1.21 -5.72
N LYS A 122 -1.84 2.04 -6.62
CA LYS A 122 -1.52 3.44 -6.32
C LYS A 122 -2.75 4.20 -5.79
N ASP A 123 -3.92 4.00 -6.41
CA ASP A 123 -5.15 4.67 -5.97
C ASP A 123 -5.64 4.16 -4.61
N LEU A 124 -5.43 2.88 -4.29
CA LEU A 124 -5.71 2.32 -2.96
C LEU A 124 -4.77 2.89 -1.89
N ILE A 125 -3.52 3.16 -2.24
CA ILE A 125 -2.53 3.78 -1.34
C ILE A 125 -2.82 5.26 -1.13
N ALA A 126 -3.42 5.96 -2.10
CA ALA A 126 -3.74 7.39 -1.98
C ALA A 126 -4.95 7.70 -1.08
N GLN A 127 -5.80 6.69 -0.82
CA GLN A 127 -7.01 6.78 0.03
C GLN A 127 -6.69 6.49 1.50
#